data_AF-A0A3C1ICF7-F1
#
_entry.id   AF-A0A3C1ICF7-F1
#
_cell.length_a   1.000
_cell.length_b   1.000
_cell.length_c   1.000
_cell.angle_alpha   90.00
_cell.angle_beta   90.00
_cell.angle_gamma   90.00
#
_symmetry.space_group_name_H-M   'P 1'
#
loop_
_entity.id
_entity.type
_entity.pdbx_description
1 polymer ?
#
loop_
_entity_poly.entity_id
_entity_poly.type
_entity_poly.pdbx_seq_one_letter_code
_entity_poly.pdbx_strand_id
1 'polypeptide(L)' 'LSGNLVTLPLREAREAFEREYLLTQINRFGGNISRTAHFVGMERSALHRKLKSLGVVTTSKSGTRVALLSDQQDEIPI' A
#
# COMPACT_ATOMS: atom_id res chain seq x y z
N LEU A 1 -14.16 -1.51 10.90
CA LEU A 1 -12.83 -1.63 11.56
C LEU A 1 -12.88 -2.86 12.46
N SER A 2 -12.65 -4.02 11.86
CA SER A 2 -12.91 -5.33 12.46
C SER A 2 -11.94 -5.62 13.61
N GLY A 3 -12.44 -6.14 14.73
CA GLY A 3 -11.70 -6.40 15.98
C GLY A 3 -10.52 -7.39 15.90
N ASN A 4 -10.20 -7.91 14.71
CA ASN A 4 -9.06 -8.79 14.47
C ASN A 4 -7.69 -8.08 14.48
N LEU A 5 -7.63 -6.74 14.35
CA LEU A 5 -6.34 -6.03 14.42
C LEU A 5 -5.75 -6.00 15.84
N VAL A 6 -6.59 -6.11 16.87
CA VAL A 6 -6.19 -6.00 18.28
C VAL A 6 -5.56 -7.29 18.79
N THR A 7 -5.82 -8.42 18.12
CA THR A 7 -5.25 -9.73 18.44
C THR A 7 -3.94 -10.01 17.71
N LEU A 8 -3.58 -9.17 16.73
CA LEU A 8 -2.34 -9.31 15.96
C LEU A 8 -1.17 -8.68 16.72
N PRO A 9 0.05 -9.21 16.58
CA PRO A 9 1.25 -8.55 17.09
C PRO A 9 1.32 -7.09 16.63
N LEU A 10 1.77 -6.18 17.49
CA LEU A 10 1.88 -4.74 17.20
C LEU A 10 2.55 -4.45 15.84
N ARG A 11 3.51 -5.29 15.48
CA ARG A 11 4.19 -5.24 14.18
C ARG A 11 3.22 -5.45 13.01
N GLU A 12 2.42 -6.51 13.04
CA GLU A 12 1.46 -6.83 11.98
C GLU A 12 0.31 -5.82 11.92
N ALA A 13 -0.19 -5.39 13.09
CA ALA A 13 -1.20 -4.33 13.15
C ALA A 13 -0.69 -3.01 12.52
N ARG A 14 0.58 -2.65 12.78
CA ARG A 14 1.22 -1.49 12.16
C ARG A 14 1.38 -1.66 10.65
N GLU A 15 1.82 -2.83 10.19
CA GLU A 15 1.98 -3.12 8.76
C GLU A 15 0.63 -3.06 8.02
N ALA A 16 -0.44 -3.62 8.62
CA ALA A 16 -1.79 -3.56 8.07
C ALA A 16 -2.34 -2.13 7.98
N PHE A 17 -2.16 -1.33 9.04
CA PHE A 17 -2.54 0.08 9.04
C PHE A 17 -1.75 0.88 8.01
N GLU A 18 -0.42 0.74 7.96
CA GLU A 18 0.43 1.44 6.99
C GLU A 18 0.03 1.11 5.56
N ARG A 19 -0.27 -0.17 5.26
CA ARG A 19 -0.74 -0.61 3.95
C ARG A 19 -2.02 0.10 3.55
N GLU A 20 -3.07 0.03 4.37
CA GLU A 20 -4.36 0.69 4.07
C GLU A 20 -4.22 2.21 3.96
N TYR A 21 -3.43 2.81 4.87
CA TYR A 21 -3.20 4.24 4.88
C TYR A 21 -2.57 4.70 3.56
N LEU A 22 -1.46 4.06 3.17
CA LEU A 22 -0.77 4.41 1.92
C LEU A 22 -1.64 4.13 0.70
N LEU A 23 -2.36 3.02 0.66
CA LEU A 23 -3.29 2.69 -0.43
C LEU A 23 -4.36 3.78 -0.60
N THR A 24 -4.95 4.22 0.50
CA THR A 24 -5.99 5.26 0.51
C THR A 24 -5.43 6.61 0.07
N GLN A 25 -4.24 7.00 0.55
CA GLN A 25 -3.60 8.25 0.14
C GLN A 25 -3.23 8.23 -1.34
N ILE A 26 -2.69 7.12 -1.85
CA ILE A 26 -2.32 7.02 -3.26
C ILE A 26 -3.55 7.09 -4.16
N ASN A 27 -4.64 6.39 -3.81
CA ASN A 27 -5.90 6.49 -4.54
C ASN A 27 -6.48 7.90 -4.49
N ARG A 28 -6.39 8.60 -3.34
CA ARG A 28 -6.80 10.00 -3.20
C ARG A 28 -6.05 10.94 -4.16
N PHE A 29 -4.77 10.68 -4.40
CA PHE A 29 -3.97 11.46 -5.35
C PHE A 29 -4.01 10.91 -6.79
N GLY A 30 -4.96 10.02 -7.10
CA GLY A 30 -5.12 9.42 -8.43
C GLY A 30 -3.87 8.69 -8.88
N GLY A 31 -3.27 7.89 -7.98
CA GLY A 31 -2.10 7.07 -8.26
C GLY A 31 -0.79 7.85 -8.43
N ASN A 32 -0.74 9.12 -8.04
CA ASN A 32 0.48 9.91 -8.08
C ASN A 32 1.37 9.63 -6.86
N ILE A 33 2.35 8.73 -7.04
CA ILE A 33 3.32 8.37 -6.00
C ILE A 33 4.11 9.59 -5.51
N SER A 34 4.55 10.50 -6.39
CA SER A 34 5.37 11.65 -5.99
C SER A 34 4.61 12.61 -5.08
N ARG A 35 3.35 12.91 -5.43
CA ARG A 35 2.47 13.77 -4.61
C ARG A 35 2.12 13.09 -3.28
N THR A 36 1.88 11.78 -3.31
CA THR A 36 1.65 11.00 -2.09
C THR A 36 2.89 11.02 -1.19
N ALA A 37 4.08 10.77 -1.74
CA ALA A 37 5.35 10.76 -1.02
C ALA A 37 5.60 12.09 -0.30
N HIS A 38 5.40 13.21 -1.01
CA HIS A 38 5.48 14.55 -0.43
C HIS A 38 4.47 14.75 0.71
N PHE A 39 3.23 14.29 0.54
CA PHE A 39 2.17 14.42 1.55
C PHE A 39 2.44 13.60 2.81
N VAL A 40 2.91 12.36 2.66
CA VAL A 40 3.23 11.49 3.81
C VAL A 40 4.61 11.78 4.42
N GLY A 41 5.37 12.72 3.84
CA GLY A 41 6.72 13.08 4.30
C GLY A 41 7.78 12.01 4.01
N MET A 42 7.58 11.18 3.00
CA MET A 42 8.53 10.16 2.58
C MET A 42 9.21 10.54 1.26
N GLU A 43 10.46 10.14 1.09
CA GLU A 43 11.08 10.18 -0.22
C GLU A 43 10.36 9.23 -1.19
N ARG A 44 10.24 9.64 -2.45
CA ARG A 44 9.59 8.84 -3.51
C ARG A 44 10.15 7.41 -3.60
N SER A 45 11.47 7.26 -3.57
CA SER A 45 12.14 5.95 -3.66
C SER A 45 11.88 5.08 -2.42
N ALA A 46 11.82 5.69 -1.24
CA ALA A 46 11.49 5.00 0.01
C ALA A 46 10.03 4.53 -0.01
N LEU A 47 9.10 5.39 -0.44
CA LEU A 47 7.69 5.04 -0.59
C LEU A 47 7.52 3.89 -1.58
N HIS A 48 8.18 3.94 -2.74
CA HIS A 48 8.09 2.88 -3.74
C HIS A 48 8.60 1.52 -3.22
N ARG A 49 9.71 1.52 -2.47
CA ARG A 49 10.22 0.31 -1.80
C ARG A 49 9.25 -0.21 -0.74
N LYS A 50 8.66 0.71 0.04
CA LYS A 50 7.69 0.39 1.09
C LYS A 50 6.41 -0.23 0.52
N LEU A 51 5.88 0.34 -0.57
CA LEU A 51 4.72 -0.20 -1.27
C LEU A 51 4.98 -1.63 -1.78
N LYS A 52 6.13 -1.87 -2.40
CA LYS A 52 6.53 -3.22 -2.83
C LYS A 52 6.62 -4.20 -1.66
N SER A 53 7.20 -3.79 -0.52
CA SER A 53 7.28 -4.61 0.69
C SER A 53 5.92 -4.91 1.32
N LEU A 54 4.94 -4.01 1.15
CA LEU A 54 3.59 -4.17 1.67
C LEU A 54 2.64 -4.86 0.69
N GLY A 55 3.11 -5.21 -0.53
CA GLY A 55 2.29 -5.82 -1.58
C GLY A 55 1.37 -4.84 -2.30
N VAL A 56 1.65 -3.53 -2.25
CA VAL A 56 0.86 -2.50 -2.92
C VAL A 56 1.52 -2.14 -4.25
N VAL A 57 0.80 -2.29 -5.36
CA VAL A 57 1.26 -1.88 -6.69
C VAL A 57 0.35 -0.80 -7.23
N THR A 58 0.96 0.27 -7.76
CA THR A 58 0.24 1.33 -8.47
C THR A 58 0.36 1.04 -9.95
N THR A 59 -0.73 0.69 -10.61
CA THR A 59 -0.73 0.47 -12.07
C THR A 59 -1.44 1.61 -12.79
N SER A 60 -0.98 1.92 -13.99
CA SER A 60 -1.56 2.93 -14.87
C SER A 60 -2.35 2.21 -15.95
N LYS A 61 -3.58 1.78 -15.64
CA LYS A 61 -4.47 1.17 -16.63
C LYS A 61 -5.52 2.20 -17.06
N SER A 62 -5.46 2.63 -18.33
CA SER A 62 -6.48 3.47 -18.99
C SER A 62 -6.74 4.87 -18.40
N GLY A 63 -5.69 5.67 -18.20
CA GLY A 63 -5.82 7.12 -17.88
C GLY A 63 -6.20 7.45 -16.43
N THR A 64 -6.73 6.50 -15.67
CA THR A 64 -7.01 6.63 -14.22
C THR A 64 -6.05 5.72 -13.46
N ARG A 65 -5.02 6.31 -12.82
CA ARG A 65 -4.10 5.50 -11.99
C ARG A 65 -4.79 5.19 -10.66
N VAL A 66 -4.89 3.90 -10.35
CA VAL A 66 -5.44 3.39 -9.08
C VAL A 66 -4.40 2.48 -8.43
N ALA A 67 -4.29 2.57 -7.11
CA ALA A 67 -3.46 1.66 -6.33
C ALA A 67 -4.29 0.44 -5.95
N LEU A 68 -3.78 -0.75 -6.29
CA LEU A 68 -4.43 -2.02 -5.99
C LEU A 68 -3.53 -2.81 -5.04
N LEU A 69 -4.17 -3.56 -4.14
CA LEU A 69 -3.52 -4.60 -3.38
C LEU A 69 -3.16 -5.72 -4.36
N SER A 70 -1.88 -6.04 -4.47
CA SER A 70 -1.44 -7.23 -5.22
C SER A 70 -1.73 -8.43 -4.32
N ASP A 71 -2.91 -9.01 -4.48
CA ASP A 71 -3.26 -10.27 -3.83
C ASP A 71 -2.54 -11.41 -4.57
N GLN A 72 -1.24 -11.53 -4.31
CA GLN A 72 -0.44 -12.60 -4.84
C GLN A 72 0.62 -13.00 -3.81
N GLN A 73 0.15 -13.68 -2.76
CA GLN A 73 0.83 -14.92 -2.42
C GLN A 73 0.50 -15.87 -3.57
N ASP A 74 1.44 -16.03 -4.49
CA ASP A 74 1.43 -17.17 -5.41
C ASP A 74 1.45 -18.44 -4.55
N GLU A 75 0.27 -18.92 -4.16
CA GLU A 75 0.06 -20.34 -3.91
C GLU A 75 0.33 -21.05 -5.24
N ILE A 76 1.56 -21.53 -5.40
CA ILE A 76 1.78 -22.79 -6.08
C ILE A 76 2.34 -23.73 -5.01
N PRO A 77 1.51 -24.54 -4.32
CA PRO A 77 2.01 -25.76 -3.72
C PRO A 77 2.53 -26.65 -4.86
N ILE A 78 3.83 -26.97 -4.83
CA ILE A 78 4.40 -28.11 -5.54
C ILE A 78 4.61 -29.21 -4.51
#